data_AF-A0A9W3EL03-F1
#
_entry.id   AF-A0A9W3EL03-F1
#
_cell.length_a   1.000
_cell.length_b   1.000
_cell.length_c   1.000
_cell.angle_alpha   90.00
_cell.angle_beta   90.00
_cell.angle_gamma   90.00
#
_symmetry.space_group_name_H-M   'P 1'
#
loop_
_entity.id
_entity.type
_entity.pdbx_description
1 polymer ?
#
loop_
_entity_poly.entity_id
_entity_poly.type
_entity_poly.pdbx_seq_one_letter_code
_entity_poly.pdbx_strand_id
1 'polypeptide(L)'
;MCLRRGEPRRTARDFRTRPRPSDGLSVGDFRKVLMKTGLVLVVLGHVSFIVAALLHGTVLRYVAAPHDAVALQYCMVDILSVTSAILVITSGIAVIVLSRYLPSVPLRWTVLSSSVACALLCLTCALGLLATIAVTFATQGRALLAACTFGSPELLALAPDCPFDPTRIYSSSLCLWGISLLFCMAESVFAVRCAQLAHQLLKLRPWLGKSNHHLESPEPVEDRDLLSYTSSEPLTL
;
A
#
# COMPACT_ATOMS: atom_id res chain seq x y z
N MET A 1 3.31 -70.98 38.49
CA MET A 1 3.56 -69.87 39.45
C MET A 1 4.76 -69.07 38.94
N CYS A 2 4.68 -67.75 39.01
CA CYS A 2 5.21 -66.77 38.05
C CYS A 2 6.74 -66.66 37.88
N LEU A 3 7.12 -66.40 36.62
CA LEU A 3 8.40 -65.92 36.10
C LEU A 3 8.54 -64.39 36.22
N ARG A 4 9.74 -63.89 36.57
CA ARG A 4 10.51 -62.77 35.94
C ARG A 4 11.68 -62.43 36.88
N ARG A 5 12.94 -62.75 36.61
CA ARG A 5 13.87 -62.31 35.54
C ARG A 5 14.13 -60.78 35.55
N GLY A 6 15.32 -60.41 36.04
CA GLY A 6 16.27 -59.56 35.31
C GLY A 6 16.37 -58.09 35.71
N GLU A 7 17.39 -57.78 36.50
CA GLU A 7 18.22 -56.55 36.41
C GLU A 7 18.77 -56.35 34.96
N PRO A 8 19.53 -55.28 34.55
CA PRO A 8 20.00 -54.07 35.23
C PRO A 8 20.04 -52.79 34.33
N ARG A 9 20.77 -51.75 34.81
CA ARG A 9 21.51 -50.69 34.07
C ARG A 9 20.74 -49.48 33.50
N ARG A 10 21.01 -48.35 34.17
CA ARG A 10 20.96 -46.99 33.61
C ARG A 10 21.76 -46.94 32.30
N THR A 11 21.07 -46.74 31.19
CA THR A 11 21.66 -46.38 29.90
C THR A 11 21.25 -44.95 29.56
N ALA A 12 22.26 -44.10 29.44
CA ALA A 12 22.16 -42.81 28.78
C ALA A 12 21.76 -43.02 27.32
N ARG A 13 20.63 -42.42 26.90
CA ARG A 13 20.28 -41.95 25.54
C ARG A 13 18.76 -41.79 25.45
N ASP A 14 18.27 -40.56 25.60
CA ASP A 14 17.37 -39.96 24.60
C ASP A 14 17.29 -38.46 24.90
N PHE A 15 18.40 -37.73 24.68
CA PHE A 15 18.34 -36.30 24.40
C PHE A 15 17.74 -36.19 22.99
N ARG A 16 16.45 -36.51 22.88
CA ARG A 16 15.68 -36.25 21.67
C ARG A 16 15.54 -34.74 21.62
N THR A 17 16.53 -34.12 20.98
CA THR A 17 16.35 -32.87 20.25
C THR A 17 15.10 -33.05 19.40
N ARG A 18 13.93 -32.70 19.97
CA ARG A 18 12.81 -32.30 19.14
C ARG A 18 13.41 -31.21 18.26
N PRO A 19 13.39 -31.36 16.92
CA PRO A 19 13.49 -30.18 16.10
C PRO A 19 12.39 -29.26 16.61
N ARG A 20 12.75 -28.04 17.02
CA ARG A 20 11.74 -26.99 17.15
C ARG A 20 10.97 -27.05 15.83
N PRO A 21 9.63 -27.12 15.85
CA PRO A 21 8.91 -26.92 14.61
C PRO A 21 9.34 -25.54 14.15
N SER A 22 10.16 -25.50 13.09
CA SER A 22 10.33 -24.28 12.32
C SER A 22 8.91 -23.86 12.01
N ASP A 23 8.49 -22.72 12.55
CA ASP A 23 7.13 -22.15 12.45
C ASP A 23 6.80 -21.89 10.98
N GLY A 24 6.56 -22.96 10.24
CA GLY A 24 6.01 -22.96 8.91
C GLY A 24 4.55 -22.62 9.08
N LEU A 25 4.26 -21.32 9.13
CA LEU A 25 2.90 -20.80 9.07
C LEU A 25 2.15 -21.57 7.97
N SER A 26 1.06 -22.24 8.33
CA SER A 26 0.28 -22.98 7.35
C SER A 26 -0.26 -22.00 6.29
N VAL A 27 -0.56 -22.49 5.08
CA VAL A 27 -1.19 -21.67 4.02
C VAL A 27 -2.47 -20.99 4.52
N GLY A 28 -3.18 -21.64 5.45
CA GLY A 28 -4.36 -21.08 6.11
C GLY A 28 -4.05 -19.88 7.01
N ASP A 29 -2.92 -19.89 7.70
CA ASP A 29 -2.51 -18.79 8.58
C ASP A 29 -2.00 -17.59 7.77
N PHE A 30 -1.26 -17.82 6.69
CA PHE A 30 -0.89 -16.77 5.74
C PHE A 30 -2.12 -16.05 5.18
N ARG A 31 -3.16 -16.80 4.78
CA ARG A 31 -4.41 -16.21 4.28
C ARG A 31 -5.07 -15.31 5.32
N LYS A 32 -5.16 -15.76 6.57
CA LYS A 32 -5.74 -14.96 7.67
C LYS A 32 -4.94 -13.68 7.90
N VAL A 33 -3.61 -13.77 7.90
CA VAL A 33 -2.71 -12.61 8.06
C VAL A 33 -2.90 -11.64 6.90
N LEU A 34 -2.87 -12.10 5.65
CA LEU A 34 -3.10 -11.24 4.47
C LEU A 34 -4.46 -10.55 4.54
N MET A 35 -5.52 -11.27 4.89
CA MET A 35 -6.87 -10.71 4.98
C MET A 35 -6.96 -9.64 6.08
N LYS A 36 -6.39 -9.89 7.26
CA LYS A 36 -6.32 -8.90 8.36
C LYS A 36 -5.51 -7.68 7.96
N THR A 37 -4.34 -7.87 7.36
CA THR A 37 -3.47 -6.77 6.94
C THR A 37 -4.11 -5.95 5.82
N GLY A 38 -4.73 -6.59 4.84
CA GLY A 38 -5.46 -5.93 3.76
C GLY A 38 -6.64 -5.10 4.27
N LEU A 39 -7.42 -5.63 5.22
CA LEU A 39 -8.51 -4.88 5.87
C LEU A 39 -7.98 -3.65 6.63
N VAL A 40 -6.88 -3.80 7.37
CA VAL A 40 -6.24 -2.69 8.08
C VAL A 40 -5.75 -1.62 7.10
N LEU A 41 -5.13 -2.01 5.99
CA LEU A 41 -4.70 -1.07 4.93
C LEU A 41 -5.87 -0.30 4.32
N VAL A 42 -6.99 -0.97 4.03
CA VAL A 42 -8.18 -0.31 3.49
C VAL A 42 -8.73 0.73 4.48
N VAL A 43 -8.90 0.33 5.76
CA VAL A 43 -9.40 1.25 6.79
C VAL A 43 -8.43 2.42 6.99
N LEU A 44 -7.14 2.14 7.07
CA LEU A 44 -6.10 3.15 7.24
C LEU A 44 -6.10 4.14 6.07
N GLY A 45 -6.10 3.64 4.84
CA GLY A 45 -6.15 4.46 3.63
C GLY A 45 -7.43 5.31 3.53
N HIS A 46 -8.57 4.82 4.01
CA HIS A 46 -9.79 5.65 4.08
C HIS A 46 -9.65 6.81 5.06
N VAL A 47 -9.11 6.56 6.25
CA VAL A 47 -8.89 7.63 7.24
C VAL A 47 -7.88 8.64 6.71
N SER A 48 -6.79 8.18 6.08
CA SER A 48 -5.79 9.04 5.43
C SER A 48 -6.39 9.84 4.29
N PHE A 49 -7.26 9.25 3.46
CA PHE A 49 -7.94 9.96 2.38
C PHE A 49 -8.84 11.09 2.90
N ILE A 50 -9.56 10.85 4.01
CA ILE A 50 -10.38 11.87 4.65
C ILE A 50 -9.51 13.01 5.18
N VAL A 51 -8.40 12.70 5.88
CA VAL A 51 -7.47 13.72 6.38
C VAL A 51 -6.85 14.51 5.22
N ALA A 52 -6.43 13.84 4.14
CA ALA A 52 -5.90 14.49 2.95
C ALA A 52 -6.93 15.38 2.26
N ALA A 53 -8.19 14.96 2.15
CA ALA A 53 -9.27 15.78 1.58
C ALA A 53 -9.55 17.03 2.44
N LEU A 54 -9.48 16.91 3.77
CA LEU A 54 -9.57 18.07 4.67
C LEU A 54 -8.40 19.03 4.45
N LEU A 55 -7.17 18.52 4.33
CA LEU A 55 -5.98 19.31 4.03
C LEU A 55 -6.11 20.02 2.68
N HIS A 56 -6.51 19.31 1.63
CA HIS A 56 -6.77 19.88 0.31
C HIS A 56 -7.79 21.04 0.37
N GLY A 57 -8.89 20.83 1.10
CA GLY A 57 -9.91 21.86 1.32
C GLY A 57 -9.38 23.08 2.08
N THR A 58 -8.45 22.90 3.03
CA THR A 58 -7.78 24.03 3.67
C THR A 58 -6.87 24.78 2.70
N VAL A 59 -6.07 24.08 1.89
CA VAL A 59 -5.16 24.70 0.90
C VAL A 59 -5.93 25.54 -0.10
N LEU A 60 -7.04 25.03 -0.66
CA LEU A 60 -7.89 25.78 -1.60
C LEU A 60 -8.46 27.07 -0.98
N ARG A 61 -8.72 27.08 0.33
CA ARG A 61 -9.26 28.25 1.02
C ARG A 61 -8.21 29.32 1.31
N TYR A 62 -6.93 28.93 1.42
CA TYR A 62 -5.83 29.85 1.79
C TYR A 62 -4.94 30.26 0.60
N VAL A 63 -4.95 29.53 -0.52
CA VAL A 63 -4.09 29.78 -1.70
C VAL A 63 -4.87 30.43 -2.85
N ALA A 64 -5.49 31.58 -2.60
CA ALA A 64 -6.16 32.36 -3.66
C ALA A 64 -5.21 33.25 -4.49
N ALA A 65 -3.91 33.32 -4.17
CA ALA A 65 -2.89 33.98 -4.98
C ALA A 65 -1.55 33.22 -4.94
N PRO A 66 -1.20 32.42 -5.96
CA PRO A 66 -0.03 31.55 -5.94
C PRO A 66 1.19 32.26 -6.55
N HIS A 67 2.00 32.95 -5.74
CA HIS A 67 3.26 33.57 -6.20
C HIS A 67 4.50 33.19 -5.37
N ASP A 68 4.43 32.15 -4.54
CA ASP A 68 5.54 31.79 -3.66
C ASP A 68 5.92 30.29 -3.73
N ALA A 69 7.22 29.99 -3.65
CA ALA A 69 7.75 28.62 -3.77
C ALA A 69 7.23 27.68 -2.68
N VAL A 70 6.90 28.23 -1.51
CA VAL A 70 6.36 27.49 -0.37
C VAL A 70 4.93 27.01 -0.66
N ALA A 71 4.10 27.81 -1.34
CA ALA A 71 2.74 27.43 -1.73
C ALA A 71 2.74 26.20 -2.67
N LEU A 72 3.68 26.16 -3.61
CA LEU A 72 3.85 25.02 -4.52
C LEU A 72 4.25 23.73 -3.78
N GLN A 73 5.11 23.84 -2.75
CA GLN A 73 5.48 22.70 -1.92
C GLN A 73 4.27 22.10 -1.18
N TYR A 74 3.38 22.93 -0.63
CA TYR A 74 2.17 22.44 0.02
C TYR A 74 1.24 21.69 -0.95
N CYS A 75 1.00 22.26 -2.14
CA CYS A 75 0.17 21.62 -3.16
C CYS A 75 0.73 20.26 -3.59
N MET A 76 2.05 20.16 -3.80
CA MET A 76 2.69 18.90 -4.19
C MET A 76 2.56 17.84 -3.10
N VAL A 77 2.83 18.18 -1.84
CA VAL A 77 2.73 17.24 -0.72
C VAL A 77 1.29 16.78 -0.50
N ASP A 78 0.32 17.68 -0.68
CA ASP A 78 -1.11 17.36 -0.59
C ASP A 78 -1.57 16.41 -1.71
N ILE A 79 -1.21 16.68 -2.96
CA ILE A 79 -1.50 15.77 -4.10
C ILE A 79 -0.85 14.41 -3.87
N LEU A 80 0.40 14.38 -3.39
CA LEU A 80 1.09 13.13 -3.04
C LEU A 80 0.37 12.37 -1.93
N SER A 81 -0.15 13.07 -0.92
CA SER A 81 -0.92 12.47 0.20
C SER A 81 -2.23 11.84 -0.28
N VAL A 82 -2.99 12.55 -1.13
CA VAL A 82 -4.22 12.01 -1.73
C VAL A 82 -3.92 10.80 -2.61
N THR A 83 -2.87 10.90 -3.44
CA THR A 83 -2.46 9.81 -4.34
C THR A 83 -1.98 8.59 -3.54
N SER A 84 -1.21 8.79 -2.46
CA SER A 84 -0.75 7.69 -1.60
C SER A 84 -1.92 7.01 -0.91
N ALA A 85 -2.91 7.76 -0.39
CA ALA A 85 -4.09 7.18 0.25
C ALA A 85 -4.91 6.30 -0.72
N ILE A 86 -5.12 6.76 -1.97
CA ILE A 86 -5.80 5.96 -3.00
C ILE A 86 -5.00 4.69 -3.32
N LEU A 87 -3.67 4.80 -3.45
CA LEU A 87 -2.82 3.64 -3.70
C LEU A 87 -2.81 2.65 -2.53
N VAL A 88 -2.84 3.13 -1.29
CA VAL A 88 -2.95 2.28 -0.10
C VAL A 88 -4.28 1.52 -0.08
N ILE A 89 -5.40 2.17 -0.42
CA ILE A 89 -6.71 1.51 -0.53
C ILE A 89 -6.67 0.43 -1.61
N THR A 90 -6.19 0.77 -2.82
CA THR A 90 -6.11 -0.19 -3.94
C THR A 90 -5.15 -1.34 -3.65
N SER A 91 -4.03 -1.08 -2.99
CA SER A 91 -3.09 -2.11 -2.52
C SER A 91 -3.72 -3.02 -1.46
N GLY A 92 -4.46 -2.45 -0.50
CA GLY A 92 -5.21 -3.21 0.50
C GLY A 92 -6.24 -4.15 -0.13
N ILE A 93 -6.99 -3.68 -1.13
CA ILE A 93 -7.92 -4.52 -1.92
C ILE A 93 -7.15 -5.61 -2.66
N ALA A 94 -6.03 -5.29 -3.32
CA ALA A 94 -5.21 -6.29 -4.01
C ALA A 94 -4.68 -7.36 -3.05
N VAL A 95 -4.29 -7.01 -1.82
CA VAL A 95 -3.89 -7.96 -0.76
C VAL A 95 -5.07 -8.87 -0.34
N ILE A 96 -6.27 -8.31 -0.20
CA ILE A 96 -7.47 -9.10 0.11
C ILE A 96 -7.77 -10.08 -1.04
N VAL A 97 -7.70 -9.65 -2.29
CA VAL A 97 -7.88 -10.53 -3.46
C VAL A 97 -6.79 -11.60 -3.48
N LEU A 98 -5.53 -11.24 -3.18
CA LEU A 98 -4.42 -12.18 -3.10
C LEU A 98 -4.62 -13.25 -2.03
N SER A 99 -5.29 -12.90 -0.92
CA SER A 99 -5.64 -13.87 0.12
C SER A 99 -6.58 -14.98 -0.39
N ARG A 100 -7.45 -14.68 -1.36
CA ARG A 100 -8.34 -15.67 -2.00
C ARG A 100 -7.65 -16.40 -3.16
N TYR A 101 -6.86 -15.68 -3.94
CA TYR A 101 -6.17 -16.19 -5.13
C TYR A 101 -4.65 -16.32 -4.92
N LEU A 102 -4.26 -16.95 -3.80
CA LEU A 102 -2.85 -17.19 -3.43
C LEU A 102 -1.99 -17.83 -4.54
N PRO A 103 -2.47 -18.77 -5.39
CA PRO A 103 -1.61 -19.39 -6.41
C PRO A 103 -1.34 -18.49 -7.62
N SER A 104 -2.09 -17.40 -7.81
CA SER A 104 -1.92 -16.53 -8.97
C SER A 104 -0.59 -15.76 -8.91
N VAL A 105 0.29 -16.04 -9.87
CA VAL A 105 1.58 -15.35 -10.03
C VAL A 105 1.43 -13.85 -10.34
N PRO A 106 0.57 -13.40 -11.28
CA PRO A 106 0.50 -11.97 -11.62
C PRO A 106 0.08 -11.14 -10.40
N LEU A 107 -0.87 -11.62 -9.61
CA LEU A 107 -1.38 -10.91 -8.43
C LEU A 107 -0.32 -10.72 -7.33
N ARG A 108 0.65 -11.63 -7.23
CA ARG A 108 1.77 -11.47 -6.29
C ARG A 108 2.68 -10.34 -6.73
N TRP A 109 2.97 -10.26 -8.02
CA TRP A 109 3.77 -9.17 -8.59
C TRP A 109 3.05 -7.83 -8.50
N THR A 110 1.73 -7.79 -8.71
CA THR A 110 0.95 -6.56 -8.54
C THR A 110 0.92 -6.11 -7.09
N VAL A 111 0.72 -7.01 -6.13
CA VAL A 111 0.75 -6.67 -4.69
C VAL A 111 2.14 -6.22 -4.27
N LEU A 112 3.21 -6.89 -4.72
CA LEU A 112 4.58 -6.49 -4.43
C LEU A 112 4.89 -5.09 -4.99
N SER A 113 4.61 -4.88 -6.28
CA SER A 113 4.84 -3.61 -6.97
C SER A 113 4.04 -2.47 -6.34
N SER A 114 2.74 -2.66 -6.13
CA SER A 114 1.88 -1.67 -5.50
C SER A 114 2.29 -1.36 -4.06
N SER A 115 2.68 -2.37 -3.27
CA SER A 115 3.15 -2.16 -1.88
C SER A 115 4.45 -1.35 -1.83
N VAL A 116 5.39 -1.61 -2.74
CA VAL A 116 6.64 -0.84 -2.85
C VAL A 116 6.35 0.60 -3.29
N ALA A 117 5.49 0.79 -4.29
CA ALA A 117 5.07 2.11 -4.74
C ALA A 117 4.38 2.89 -3.60
N CYS A 118 3.48 2.25 -2.85
CA CYS A 118 2.84 2.85 -1.67
C CYS A 118 3.86 3.27 -0.62
N ALA A 119 4.80 2.39 -0.27
CA ALA A 119 5.83 2.70 0.72
C ALA A 119 6.70 3.88 0.31
N LEU A 120 7.11 3.94 -0.96
CA LEU A 120 7.91 5.05 -1.49
C LEU A 120 7.10 6.36 -1.49
N LEU A 121 5.85 6.35 -1.94
CA LEU A 121 5.00 7.55 -1.96
C LEU A 121 4.63 8.05 -0.57
N CYS A 122 4.33 7.14 0.36
CA CYS A 122 4.09 7.52 1.76
C CYS A 122 5.36 8.11 2.39
N LEU A 123 6.54 7.57 2.07
CA LEU A 123 7.81 8.10 2.57
C LEU A 123 8.15 9.47 1.99
N THR A 124 7.95 9.69 0.68
CA THR A 124 8.14 11.01 0.07
C THR A 124 7.16 12.03 0.62
N CYS A 125 5.89 11.65 0.81
CA CYS A 125 4.89 12.49 1.45
C CYS A 125 5.28 12.82 2.90
N ALA A 126 5.71 11.84 3.69
CA ALA A 126 6.16 12.03 5.07
C ALA A 126 7.38 12.96 5.17
N LEU A 127 8.37 12.81 4.28
CA LEU A 127 9.53 13.70 4.22
C LEU A 127 9.13 15.12 3.82
N GLY A 128 8.21 15.27 2.86
CA GLY A 128 7.66 16.57 2.47
C GLY A 128 6.90 17.26 3.61
N LEU A 129 6.01 16.55 4.27
CA LEU A 129 5.28 17.03 5.45
C LEU A 129 6.25 17.39 6.59
N LEU A 130 7.24 16.54 6.86
CA LEU A 130 8.22 16.78 7.92
C LEU A 130 9.07 18.01 7.63
N ALA A 131 9.56 18.18 6.40
CA ALA A 131 10.31 19.36 5.98
C ALA A 131 9.46 20.62 6.12
N THR A 132 8.21 20.57 5.68
CA THR A 132 7.22 21.64 5.82
C THR A 132 6.99 22.01 7.29
N ILE A 133 6.75 21.03 8.16
CA ILE A 133 6.55 21.25 9.61
C ILE A 133 7.82 21.85 10.23
N ALA A 134 9.00 21.32 9.90
CA ALA A 134 10.28 21.79 10.43
C ALA A 134 10.58 23.24 10.03
N VAL A 135 10.39 23.59 8.75
CA VAL A 135 10.54 24.99 8.27
C VAL A 135 9.53 25.91 8.95
N THR A 136 8.31 25.43 9.17
CA THR A 136 7.27 26.19 9.88
C THR A 136 7.69 26.53 11.31
N PHE A 137 8.26 25.57 12.06
CA PHE A 137 8.80 25.82 13.40
C PHE A 137 10.05 26.70 13.38
N ALA A 138 10.98 26.47 12.45
CA ALA A 138 12.21 27.24 12.32
C ALA A 138 11.94 28.73 12.00
N THR A 139 10.87 29.00 11.24
CA THR A 139 10.43 30.36 10.90
C THR A 139 9.49 30.99 11.94
N GLN A 140 9.30 30.35 13.11
CA GLN A 140 8.39 30.82 14.17
C GLN A 140 6.96 31.05 13.66
N GLY A 141 6.51 30.29 12.66
CA GLY A 141 5.20 30.44 12.02
C GLY A 141 5.06 31.65 11.08
N ARG A 142 6.10 32.47 10.88
CA ARG A 142 6.05 33.66 10.01
C ARG A 142 5.74 33.35 8.54
N ALA A 143 6.11 32.17 8.05
CA ALA A 143 5.81 31.73 6.68
C ALA A 143 4.31 31.43 6.45
N LEU A 144 3.56 31.07 7.50
CA LEU A 144 2.10 30.88 7.43
C LEU A 144 1.34 32.20 7.63
N LEU A 145 1.93 33.16 8.34
CA LEU A 145 1.42 34.53 8.50
C LEU A 145 1.59 35.40 7.23
N ALA A 146 2.48 35.01 6.31
CA ALA A 146 2.63 35.68 5.01
C ALA A 146 1.40 35.50 4.10
N ALA A 147 0.47 34.58 4.39
CA ALA A 147 -0.81 34.49 3.68
C ALA A 147 -1.83 35.56 4.15
N CYS A 148 -1.56 36.25 5.27
CA CYS A 148 -2.39 37.34 5.77
C CYS A 148 -2.00 38.73 5.22
N THR A 149 -1.04 38.83 4.29
CA THR A 149 -0.63 40.12 3.69
C THR A 149 -1.47 40.52 2.47
N PHE A 150 -2.80 40.35 2.55
CA PHE A 150 -3.70 41.11 1.69
C PHE A 150 -4.00 42.47 2.34
N GLY A 151 -3.07 43.40 2.18
CA GLY A 151 -3.25 44.82 2.54
C GLY A 151 -2.14 45.38 3.42
N SER A 152 -1.17 46.05 2.78
CA SER A 152 -0.22 47.04 3.31
C SER A 152 0.35 46.90 4.75
N PRO A 153 1.69 46.87 4.92
CA PRO A 153 2.35 46.77 6.23
C PRO A 153 2.09 47.95 7.19
N GLU A 154 1.53 49.06 6.72
CA GLU A 154 1.15 50.22 7.53
C GLU A 154 -0.23 50.10 8.21
N LEU A 155 -1.12 49.21 7.73
CA LEU A 155 -2.48 49.07 8.29
C LEU A 155 -2.55 48.06 9.46
N LEU A 156 -1.56 47.18 9.57
CA LEU A 156 -1.47 46.12 10.58
C LEU A 156 -1.10 46.64 11.98
N ALA A 157 -0.57 47.86 12.07
CA ALA A 157 -0.38 48.57 13.34
C ALA A 157 -1.67 49.27 13.82
N LEU A 158 -2.68 49.42 12.96
CA LEU A 158 -3.90 50.19 13.22
C LEU A 158 -5.19 49.37 13.30
N ALA A 159 -5.15 48.04 13.10
CA ALA A 159 -6.31 47.16 13.21
C ALA A 159 -6.09 46.08 14.30
N PRO A 160 -6.42 46.35 15.58
CA PRO A 160 -6.31 45.38 16.67
C PRO A 160 -7.34 44.24 16.60
N ASP A 161 -8.37 44.35 15.75
CA ASP A 161 -9.53 43.45 15.74
C ASP A 161 -9.71 42.78 14.38
N CYS A 162 -8.93 41.73 14.13
CA CYS A 162 -9.32 40.71 13.16
C CYS A 162 -10.40 39.83 13.82
N PRO A 163 -11.60 39.65 13.24
CA PRO A 163 -12.68 38.86 13.83
C PRO A 163 -12.40 37.35 13.91
N PHE A 164 -11.25 36.90 13.39
CA PHE A 164 -10.76 35.53 13.50
C PHE A 164 -9.38 35.53 14.11
N ASP A 165 -9.25 34.95 15.31
CA ASP A 165 -7.96 34.77 15.98
C ASP A 165 -7.07 33.78 15.18
N PRO A 166 -6.01 34.24 14.51
CA PRO A 166 -5.21 33.44 13.59
C PRO A 166 -4.42 32.32 14.29
N THR A 167 -4.22 32.42 15.61
CA THR A 167 -3.50 31.42 16.41
C THR A 167 -4.23 30.07 16.45
N ARG A 168 -5.58 30.09 16.44
CA ARG A 168 -6.42 28.87 16.55
C ARG A 168 -6.46 28.05 15.26
N ILE A 169 -6.53 28.73 14.11
CA ILE A 169 -6.49 28.10 12.78
C ILE A 169 -5.13 27.47 12.52
N TYR A 170 -4.04 28.17 12.86
CA TYR A 170 -2.68 27.67 12.70
C TYR A 170 -2.45 26.36 13.48
N SER A 171 -2.85 26.33 14.76
CA SER A 171 -2.73 25.13 15.58
C SER A 171 -3.50 23.95 14.99
N SER A 172 -4.67 24.20 14.41
CA SER A 172 -5.53 23.14 13.84
C SER A 172 -4.93 22.55 12.56
N SER A 173 -4.40 23.39 11.66
CA SER A 173 -3.73 22.94 10.43
C SER A 173 -2.43 22.17 10.74
N LEU A 174 -1.64 22.65 11.70
CA LEU A 174 -0.41 21.96 12.13
C LEU A 174 -0.74 20.60 12.76
N CYS A 175 -1.81 20.51 13.56
CA CYS A 175 -2.30 19.23 14.07
C CYS A 175 -2.71 18.28 12.93
N LEU A 176 -3.41 18.76 11.90
CA LEU A 176 -3.79 17.93 10.75
C LEU A 176 -2.56 17.43 9.97
N TRP A 177 -1.52 18.27 9.79
CA TRP A 177 -0.27 17.82 9.20
C TRP A 177 0.45 16.78 10.05
N GLY A 178 0.46 16.95 11.37
CA GLY A 178 1.02 15.97 12.30
C GLY A 178 0.28 14.63 12.27
N ILE A 179 -1.06 14.67 12.23
CA ILE A 179 -1.91 13.48 12.10
C ILE A 179 -1.68 12.81 10.73
N SER A 180 -1.62 13.58 9.65
CA SER A 180 -1.33 13.08 8.30
C SER A 180 0.05 12.42 8.23
N LEU A 181 1.08 13.05 8.82
CA LEU A 181 2.41 12.47 8.93
C LEU A 181 2.39 11.11 9.66
N LEU A 182 1.67 11.02 10.78
CA LEU A 182 1.54 9.77 11.53
C LEU A 182 0.87 8.68 10.68
N PHE A 183 -0.18 9.02 9.93
CA PHE A 183 -0.85 8.09 9.03
C PHE A 183 0.06 7.64 7.88
N CYS A 184 0.77 8.55 7.21
CA CYS A 184 1.75 8.19 6.17
C CYS A 184 2.82 7.23 6.70
N MET A 185 3.33 7.47 7.91
CA MET A 185 4.30 6.56 8.53
C MET A 185 3.69 5.18 8.82
N ALA A 186 2.47 5.13 9.38
CA ALA A 186 1.78 3.87 9.61
C ALA A 186 1.52 3.10 8.31
N GLU A 187 1.04 3.79 7.27
CA GLU A 187 0.80 3.23 5.94
C GLU A 187 2.08 2.66 5.33
N SER A 188 3.20 3.41 5.42
CA SER A 188 4.49 2.93 4.94
C SER A 188 4.93 1.64 5.64
N VAL A 189 4.72 1.53 6.96
CA VAL A 189 5.05 0.33 7.73
C VAL A 189 4.19 -0.85 7.26
N PHE A 190 2.88 -0.66 7.14
CA PHE A 190 1.99 -1.72 6.66
C PHE A 190 2.26 -2.12 5.21
N ALA A 191 2.57 -1.16 4.33
CA ALA A 191 2.96 -1.40 2.96
C ALA A 191 4.27 -2.22 2.88
N VAL A 192 5.29 -1.87 3.68
CA VAL A 192 6.53 -2.66 3.79
C VAL A 192 6.24 -4.07 4.30
N ARG A 193 5.36 -4.24 5.31
CA ARG A 193 4.95 -5.57 5.77
C ARG A 193 4.25 -6.37 4.66
N CYS A 194 3.40 -5.74 3.86
CA CYS A 194 2.79 -6.39 2.70
C CYS A 194 3.80 -6.78 1.63
N ALA A 195 4.77 -5.92 1.32
CA ALA A 195 5.86 -6.24 0.41
C ALA A 195 6.70 -7.42 0.93
N GLN A 196 7.00 -7.46 2.23
CA GLN A 196 7.68 -8.60 2.86
C GLN A 196 6.88 -9.89 2.73
N LEU A 197 5.56 -9.86 3.03
CA LEU A 197 4.69 -11.03 2.89
C LEU A 197 4.59 -11.52 1.43
N ALA A 198 4.41 -10.60 0.48
CA ALA A 198 4.39 -10.91 -0.94
C ALA A 198 5.73 -11.50 -1.42
N HIS A 199 6.85 -10.95 -0.94
CA HIS A 199 8.18 -11.47 -1.24
C HIS A 199 8.39 -12.89 -0.68
N GLN A 200 7.94 -13.18 0.55
CA GLN A 200 8.00 -14.55 1.09
C GLN A 200 7.13 -15.53 0.28
N LEU A 201 5.93 -15.09 -0.14
CA LEU A 201 5.07 -15.89 -1.02
C LEU A 201 5.72 -16.17 -2.38
N LEU A 202 6.51 -15.22 -2.90
CA LEU A 202 7.28 -15.38 -4.13
C LEU A 202 8.43 -16.37 -3.93
N LYS A 203 9.18 -16.27 -2.83
CA LYS A 203 10.32 -17.16 -2.49
C LYS A 203 9.91 -18.60 -2.22
N LEU A 204 8.70 -18.84 -1.72
CA LEU A 204 8.18 -20.19 -1.47
C LEU A 204 7.67 -20.90 -2.73
N ARG A 205 7.41 -20.17 -3.83
CA ARG A 205 6.86 -20.72 -5.08
C ARG A 205 7.56 -20.33 -6.40
N PRO A 206 8.88 -20.04 -6.47
CA PRO A 206 9.54 -19.75 -7.76
C PRO A 206 9.40 -20.90 -8.77
N TRP A 207 9.14 -22.12 -8.29
CA TRP A 207 9.22 -23.38 -9.03
C TRP A 207 7.87 -24.03 -9.41
N LEU A 208 6.74 -23.33 -9.30
CA LEU A 208 5.44 -23.86 -9.76
C LEU A 208 4.89 -23.15 -11.01
N GLY A 209 5.75 -22.41 -11.72
CA GLY A 209 5.41 -21.67 -12.94
C GLY A 209 6.01 -22.24 -14.23
N LYS A 210 6.71 -23.39 -14.18
CA LYS A 210 7.37 -24.00 -15.37
C LYS A 210 6.61 -25.19 -15.97
N SER A 211 5.34 -25.37 -15.63
CA SER A 211 4.48 -26.40 -16.23
C SER A 211 3.10 -25.80 -16.46
N ASN A 212 2.92 -25.08 -17.56
CA ASN A 212 1.65 -24.86 -18.27
C ASN A 212 1.92 -24.10 -19.59
N HIS A 213 2.93 -24.56 -20.33
CA HIS A 213 3.02 -24.36 -21.78
C HIS A 213 3.07 -25.75 -22.41
N HIS A 214 2.01 -26.53 -22.21
CA HIS A 214 1.73 -27.70 -23.02
C HIS A 214 0.24 -28.05 -22.95
N LEU A 215 -0.63 -27.12 -23.35
CA LEU A 215 -1.92 -27.43 -23.92
C LEU A 215 -2.47 -26.15 -24.56
N GLU A 216 -2.43 -26.14 -25.89
CA GLU A 216 -3.19 -25.33 -26.86
C GLU A 216 -2.24 -24.91 -28.01
N SER A 217 -1.85 -25.89 -28.81
CA SER A 217 -1.48 -25.65 -30.21
C SER A 217 -2.24 -26.69 -31.03
N PRO A 218 -3.08 -26.27 -32.00
CA PRO A 218 -3.81 -27.19 -32.88
C PRO A 218 -2.85 -28.07 -33.68
N GLU A 219 -3.18 -29.35 -33.81
CA GLU A 219 -2.45 -30.28 -34.67
C GLU A 219 -2.41 -29.81 -36.13
N PRO A 220 -1.32 -30.08 -36.88
CA PRO A 220 -1.29 -29.96 -38.32
C PRO A 220 -1.87 -31.25 -38.92
N VAL A 221 -3.10 -31.20 -39.44
CA VAL A 221 -3.64 -32.31 -40.23
C VAL A 221 -3.19 -32.16 -41.67
N GLU A 222 -2.47 -33.20 -42.10
CA GLU A 222 -1.92 -33.52 -43.41
C GLU A 222 -2.78 -33.10 -44.62
N ASP A 223 -2.13 -32.40 -45.55
CA ASP A 223 -2.59 -32.22 -46.93
C ASP A 223 -2.17 -33.46 -47.75
N ARG A 224 -3.13 -34.35 -48.03
CA ARG A 224 -3.23 -35.22 -49.23
C ARG A 224 -4.36 -36.23 -49.07
N ASP A 225 -5.43 -36.06 -49.84
CA ASP A 225 -5.71 -36.97 -50.96
C ASP A 225 -7.02 -36.59 -51.68
N LEU A 226 -6.83 -36.21 -52.95
CA LEU A 226 -7.56 -36.65 -54.14
C LEU A 226 -8.94 -37.33 -54.00
N LEU A 227 -9.84 -36.85 -54.88
CA LEU A 227 -11.00 -37.50 -55.50
C LEU A 227 -12.37 -37.19 -54.87
N SER A 228 -13.07 -36.26 -55.54
CA SER A 228 -14.31 -36.54 -56.26
C SER A 228 -15.34 -37.38 -55.51
N TYR A 229 -16.37 -36.73 -54.94
CA TYR A 229 -17.76 -37.09 -55.22
C TYR A 229 -18.73 -36.03 -54.64
N THR A 230 -19.58 -35.53 -55.53
CA THR A 230 -20.94 -35.03 -55.28
C THR A 230 -21.14 -33.84 -54.34
N SER A 231 -21.56 -32.71 -54.90
CA SER A 231 -23.00 -32.38 -54.95
C SER A 231 -23.15 -30.87 -55.12
N SER A 232 -23.40 -30.45 -56.35
CA SER A 232 -24.07 -29.20 -56.67
C SER A 232 -25.29 -29.55 -57.50
N GLU A 233 -26.45 -29.68 -56.86
CA GLU A 233 -27.73 -29.35 -57.49
C GLU A 233 -27.94 -27.82 -57.43
N PRO A 234 -28.86 -27.16 -58.18
CA PRO A 234 -29.97 -27.71 -59.00
C PRO A 234 -30.22 -26.99 -60.37
N LEU A 235 -31.29 -27.44 -61.06
CA LEU A 235 -32.25 -26.67 -61.89
C LEU A 235 -31.99 -26.40 -63.40
N THR A 236 -32.91 -26.95 -64.23
CA THR A 236 -33.50 -26.42 -65.49
C THR A 236 -32.56 -26.22 -66.69
N LEU A 237 -32.81 -26.72 -67.90
CA LEU A 237 -34.03 -26.85 -68.71
C LEU A 237 -33.72 -27.86 -69.83
#